data_AF-A0A1Q6QUC2-F1
#
_entry.id   AF-A0A1Q6QUC2-F1
#
_cell.length_a   1.000
_cell.length_b   1.000
_cell.length_c   1.000
_cell.angle_alpha   90.00
_cell.angle_beta   90.00
_cell.angle_gamma   90.00
#
_symmetry.space_group_name_H-M   'P 1'
#
loop_
_entity.id
_entity.type
_entity.pdbx_description
1 polymer ?
#
loop_
_entity_poly.entity_id
_entity_poly.type
_entity_poly.pdbx_seq_one_letter_code
_entity_poly.pdbx_strand_id
1 'polypeptide(L)'
;MKTKTKNNSKYTEDWIPIRNISNGMIVLDNKKKVTGVKIRPRNIFILDQSTQDNVLIALKNFYNMIDFEFWLISADRPVDLNNYLARLQLLYNQTPNPAVRKLINQDIDKANDFMNNNITDTEYYILFKEKNDDLIQKKLRTLMTGLANSGLEASQVSNDDLRIILDNFLNSGMTTNFGTVIS
;
A
#
# COMPACT_ATOMS: atom_id res chain seq x y z
N MET A 1 32.22 5.92 36.35
CA MET A 1 31.00 5.44 35.67
C MET A 1 30.02 6.60 35.56
N LYS A 2 29.81 7.16 34.36
CA LYS A 2 28.75 8.16 34.14
C LYS A 2 27.47 7.41 33.79
N THR A 3 26.49 7.47 34.69
CA THR A 3 25.15 6.93 34.49
C THR A 3 24.51 7.64 33.30
N LYS A 4 24.14 6.87 32.26
CA LYS A 4 23.33 7.38 31.15
C LYS A 4 21.97 7.78 31.70
N THR A 5 21.70 9.08 31.71
CA THR A 5 20.39 9.64 32.00
C THR A 5 19.38 9.04 31.02
N LYS A 6 18.38 8.32 31.52
CA LYS A 6 17.23 7.89 30.72
C LYS A 6 16.51 9.17 30.27
N ASN A 7 16.62 9.49 28.98
CA ASN A 7 15.74 10.46 28.35
C ASN A 7 14.35 9.84 28.32
N ASN A 8 13.53 10.16 29.33
CA ASN A 8 12.08 9.94 29.26
C ASN A 8 11.54 10.92 28.23
N SER A 9 11.26 10.41 27.04
CA SER A 9 10.59 11.16 25.98
C SER A 9 9.16 11.50 26.37
N LYS A 10 8.64 12.58 25.77
CA LYS A 10 7.29 13.09 26.04
C LYS A 10 6.19 12.33 25.28
N TYR A 11 6.58 11.46 24.35
CA TYR A 11 5.69 10.75 23.43
C TYR A 11 5.87 9.23 23.57
N THR A 12 4.75 8.51 23.60
CA THR A 12 4.67 7.04 23.79
C THR A 12 5.29 6.25 22.63
N GLU A 13 5.69 6.92 21.54
CA GLU A 13 6.14 6.32 20.27
C GLU A 13 7.66 6.40 20.05
N ASP A 14 8.43 6.98 20.97
CA ASP A 14 9.91 7.15 20.85
C ASP A 14 10.70 5.82 20.76
N TRP A 15 10.03 4.68 20.97
CA TRP A 15 10.61 3.36 20.74
C TRP A 15 10.66 2.98 19.26
N ILE A 16 9.94 3.69 18.40
CA ILE A 16 9.92 3.47 16.94
C ILE A 16 11.02 4.32 16.31
N PRO A 17 12.07 3.72 15.70
CA PRO A 17 13.26 4.44 15.25
C PRO A 17 13.05 5.13 13.89
N ILE A 18 11.94 5.86 13.73
CA ILE A 18 11.55 6.55 12.50
C ILE A 18 11.80 8.04 12.66
N ARG A 19 12.72 8.56 11.83
CA ARG A 19 13.07 9.97 11.80
C ARG A 19 12.15 10.79 10.91
N ASN A 20 11.80 10.25 9.73
CA ASN A 20 10.92 10.91 8.77
C ASN A 20 10.42 9.92 7.69
N ILE A 21 9.31 10.24 7.02
CA ILE A 21 8.84 9.58 5.81
C ILE A 21 8.88 10.60 4.66
N SER A 22 9.70 10.35 3.65
CA SER A 22 9.90 11.26 2.51
C SER A 22 10.28 10.51 1.24
N ASN A 23 9.74 10.94 0.10
CA ASN A 23 10.01 10.39 -1.24
C ASN A 23 9.84 8.86 -1.33
N GLY A 24 8.78 8.32 -0.72
CA GLY A 24 8.50 6.88 -0.73
C GLY A 24 9.49 6.07 0.13
N MET A 25 10.10 6.69 1.14
CA MET A 25 11.08 6.06 2.01
C MET A 25 10.87 6.47 3.47
N ILE A 26 10.93 5.50 4.38
CA ILE A 26 11.03 5.72 5.83
C ILE A 26 12.52 5.84 6.17
N VAL A 27 12.94 7.00 6.69
CA VAL A 27 14.31 7.22 7.14
C VAL A 27 14.40 6.85 8.63
N LEU A 28 15.25 5.89 8.95
CA LEU A 28 15.50 5.46 10.31
C LEU A 28 16.61 6.30 10.98
N ASP A 29 16.67 6.27 12.31
CA ASP A 29 17.68 7.03 13.08
C ASP A 29 19.13 6.67 12.73
N ASN A 30 19.36 5.41 12.35
CA ASN A 30 20.66 4.91 11.91
C ASN A 30 21.01 5.28 10.45
N LYS A 31 20.24 6.18 9.83
CA LYS A 31 20.33 6.62 8.43
C LYS A 31 20.03 5.53 7.39
N LYS A 32 19.59 4.33 7.79
CA LYS A 32 19.03 3.37 6.85
C LYS A 32 17.66 3.86 6.40
N LYS A 33 17.26 3.46 5.20
CA LYS A 33 15.98 3.80 4.60
C LYS A 33 15.21 2.51 4.34
N VAL A 34 13.93 2.50 4.69
CA VAL A 34 13.00 1.42 4.36
C VAL A 34 12.12 1.90 3.21
N THR A 35 12.07 1.13 2.14
CA THR A 35 11.27 1.42 0.94
C THR A 35 10.95 0.12 0.22
N GLY A 36 10.23 0.19 -0.89
CA GLY A 36 9.80 -1.02 -1.56
C GLY A 36 8.89 -0.76 -2.75
N VAL A 37 8.23 -1.84 -3.17
CA VAL A 37 7.25 -1.82 -4.25
C VAL A 37 5.87 -2.22 -3.73
N LYS A 38 4.86 -1.50 -4.19
CA LYS A 38 3.44 -1.85 -4.10
C LYS A 38 3.09 -2.71 -5.32
N ILE A 39 2.43 -3.83 -5.07
CA ILE A 39 2.04 -4.80 -6.09
C ILE A 39 0.55 -4.67 -6.32
N ARG A 40 0.15 -4.55 -7.60
CA ARG A 40 -1.24 -4.68 -7.99
C ARG A 40 -1.57 -6.17 -8.12
N PRO A 41 -2.48 -6.70 -7.28
CA PRO A 41 -2.83 -8.11 -7.35
C PRO A 41 -3.53 -8.42 -8.67
N ARG A 42 -3.23 -9.61 -9.21
CA ARG A 42 -3.90 -10.17 -10.39
C ARG A 42 -4.42 -11.55 -10.05
N ASN A 43 -5.71 -11.79 -10.29
CA ASN A 43 -6.27 -13.12 -10.15
C ASN A 43 -5.79 -14.00 -11.31
N ILE A 44 -4.99 -15.02 -11.01
CA ILE A 44 -4.47 -15.95 -12.02
C ILE A 44 -5.42 -17.14 -12.26
N PHE A 45 -6.34 -17.43 -11.33
CA PHE A 45 -7.25 -18.58 -11.42
C PHE A 45 -8.28 -18.46 -12.55
N ILE A 46 -8.47 -17.26 -13.10
CA ILE A 46 -9.35 -17.01 -14.25
C ILE A 46 -8.66 -17.26 -15.60
N LEU A 47 -7.34 -17.48 -15.59
CA LEU A 47 -6.54 -17.67 -16.80
C LEU A 47 -6.52 -19.15 -17.19
N ASP A 48 -6.13 -19.45 -18.43
CA ASP A 48 -5.90 -20.82 -18.86
C ASP A 48 -4.68 -21.45 -18.14
N GLN A 49 -4.63 -22.78 -18.08
CA GLN A 49 -3.62 -23.52 -17.34
C GLN A 49 -2.18 -23.18 -17.78
N SER A 50 -1.95 -23.02 -19.08
CA SER A 50 -0.61 -22.69 -19.59
C SER A 50 -0.15 -21.32 -19.11
N THR A 51 -1.04 -20.33 -19.16
CA THR A 51 -0.75 -18.99 -18.62
C THR A 51 -0.53 -19.03 -17.11
N GLN A 52 -1.31 -19.80 -16.35
CA GLN A 52 -1.12 -19.97 -14.92
C GLN A 52 0.28 -20.53 -14.60
N ASP A 53 0.68 -21.61 -15.28
CA ASP A 53 1.98 -22.25 -15.09
C ASP A 53 3.14 -21.31 -15.43
N ASN A 54 3.00 -20.56 -16.53
CA ASN A 54 3.99 -19.56 -16.94
C ASN A 54 4.17 -18.45 -15.89
N VAL A 55 3.07 -17.93 -15.34
CA VAL A 55 3.13 -16.93 -14.27
C VAL A 55 3.81 -17.50 -13.02
N LEU A 56 3.49 -18.75 -12.65
CA LEU A 56 4.11 -19.41 -11.50
C LEU A 56 5.62 -19.61 -11.68
N ILE A 57 6.06 -20.02 -12.89
CA ILE A 57 7.48 -20.16 -13.22
C ILE A 57 8.18 -18.80 -13.17
N ALA A 58 7.57 -17.76 -13.73
CA ALA A 58 8.13 -16.41 -13.70
C ALA A 58 8.28 -15.89 -12.26
N LEU A 59 7.29 -16.12 -11.40
CA LEU A 59 7.36 -15.77 -9.97
C LEU A 59 8.48 -16.52 -9.24
N LYS A 60 8.68 -17.82 -9.52
CA LYS A 60 9.80 -18.59 -8.96
C LYS A 60 11.15 -17.99 -9.35
N ASN A 61 11.30 -17.66 -10.64
CA ASN A 61 12.52 -17.02 -11.14
C ASN A 61 12.74 -15.64 -10.53
N PHE A 62 11.66 -14.87 -10.34
CA PHE A 62 11.70 -13.59 -9.66
C PHE A 62 12.23 -13.72 -8.23
N TYR A 63 11.67 -14.63 -7.42
CA TYR A 63 12.16 -14.84 -6.04
C TYR A 63 13.63 -15.28 -6.00
N ASN A 64 14.05 -16.12 -6.95
CA ASN A 64 15.46 -16.54 -7.06
C ASN A 64 16.42 -15.40 -7.45
N MET A 65 15.91 -14.32 -8.05
CA MET A 65 16.72 -13.16 -8.44
C MET A 65 16.99 -12.21 -7.27
N ILE A 66 16.20 -12.28 -6.19
CA ILE A 66 16.34 -11.37 -5.05
C ILE A 66 17.51 -11.83 -4.17
N ASP A 67 18.59 -11.04 -4.15
CA ASP A 67 19.83 -11.30 -3.41
C ASP A 67 19.94 -10.50 -2.10
N PHE A 68 18.83 -9.96 -1.59
CA PHE A 68 18.79 -9.12 -0.40
C PHE A 68 17.63 -9.45 0.54
N GLU A 69 17.75 -9.04 1.80
CA GLU A 69 16.69 -9.16 2.80
C GLU A 69 15.48 -8.28 2.42
N PHE A 70 14.30 -8.89 2.34
CA PHE A 70 13.03 -8.23 2.05
C PHE A 70 11.91 -8.75 2.97
N TRP A 71 10.82 -8.00 3.04
CA TRP A 71 9.60 -8.36 3.75
C TRP A 71 8.42 -8.26 2.80
N LEU A 72 7.59 -9.31 2.77
CA LEU A 72 6.30 -9.31 2.11
C LEU A 72 5.23 -8.91 3.13
N ILE A 73 4.46 -7.87 2.82
CA ILE A 73 3.42 -7.34 3.71
C ILE A 73 2.10 -7.36 2.96
N SER A 74 1.07 -7.88 3.62
CA SER A 74 -0.33 -7.75 3.24
C SER A 74 -0.95 -6.74 4.18
N ALA A 75 -1.51 -5.65 3.64
CA ALA A 75 -2.09 -4.58 4.42
C ALA A 75 -3.49 -4.28 3.92
N ASP A 76 -4.45 -4.26 4.83
CA ASP A 76 -5.82 -3.90 4.52
C ASP A 76 -5.97 -2.38 4.56
N ARG A 77 -6.58 -1.83 3.51
CA ARG A 77 -6.88 -0.41 3.40
C ARG A 77 -8.39 -0.24 3.23
N PRO A 78 -9.04 0.67 3.97
CA PRO A 78 -10.44 0.99 3.71
C PRO A 78 -10.59 1.45 2.25
N VAL A 79 -11.59 0.89 1.56
CA VAL A 79 -11.85 1.23 0.15
C VAL A 79 -12.23 2.71 0.04
N ASP A 80 -11.56 3.45 -0.85
CA ASP A 80 -11.92 4.83 -1.17
C ASP A 80 -12.70 4.88 -2.49
N LEU A 81 -14.02 5.07 -2.39
CA LEU A 81 -14.92 5.17 -3.54
C LEU A 81 -15.23 6.62 -3.94
N ASN A 82 -14.59 7.63 -3.36
CA ASN A 82 -14.96 9.03 -3.58
C ASN A 82 -14.86 9.45 -5.06
N ASN A 83 -13.79 9.04 -5.75
CA ASN A 83 -13.63 9.33 -7.18
C ASN A 83 -14.68 8.60 -8.03
N TYR A 84 -15.01 7.37 -7.67
CA TYR A 84 -16.04 6.59 -8.34
C TYR A 84 -17.43 7.22 -8.16
N LEU A 85 -17.78 7.61 -6.93
CA LEU A 85 -19.01 8.33 -6.61
C LEU A 85 -19.12 9.66 -7.38
N ALA A 86 -18.04 10.45 -7.45
CA ALA A 86 -18.01 11.71 -8.20
C ALA A 86 -18.30 11.49 -9.69
N ARG A 87 -17.77 10.41 -10.29
CA ARG A 87 -18.07 10.04 -11.68
C ARG A 87 -19.52 9.62 -11.87
N LEU A 88 -20.08 8.82 -10.97
CA LEU A 88 -21.48 8.41 -11.02
C LEU A 88 -22.42 9.59 -10.90
N GLN A 89 -22.15 10.54 -10.00
CA GLN A 89 -22.95 11.77 -9.85
C GLN A 89 -22.93 12.63 -11.11
N LEU A 90 -21.77 12.76 -11.76
CA LEU A 90 -21.67 13.46 -13.04
C LEU A 90 -22.51 12.77 -14.13
N LEU A 91 -22.39 11.44 -14.25
CA LEU A 91 -23.16 10.64 -15.21
C LEU A 91 -24.67 10.72 -14.94
N TYR A 92 -25.07 10.70 -13.67
CA TYR A 92 -26.47 10.84 -13.26
C TYR A 92 -27.08 12.14 -13.78
N ASN A 93 -26.36 13.25 -13.60
CA ASN A 93 -26.78 14.57 -14.05
C ASN A 93 -26.83 14.70 -15.58
N GLN A 94 -25.91 14.04 -16.29
CA GLN A 94 -25.82 14.09 -17.75
C GLN A 94 -26.76 13.12 -18.47
N THR A 95 -27.27 12.08 -17.79
CA THR A 95 -28.13 11.06 -18.38
C THR A 95 -29.58 11.54 -18.49
N PRO A 96 -30.16 11.69 -19.69
CA PRO A 96 -31.56 12.10 -19.85
C PRO A 96 -32.55 10.95 -19.68
N ASN A 97 -32.14 9.70 -19.94
CA ASN A 97 -33.01 8.53 -19.88
C ASN A 97 -33.33 8.13 -18.42
N PRO A 98 -34.61 8.13 -18.00
CA PRO A 98 -35.00 7.78 -16.62
C PRO A 98 -34.63 6.37 -16.19
N ALA A 99 -34.64 5.38 -17.10
CA ALA A 99 -34.30 4.00 -16.77
C ALA A 99 -32.81 3.84 -16.47
N VAL A 100 -31.95 4.45 -17.28
CA VAL A 100 -30.49 4.45 -17.07
C VAL A 100 -30.13 5.26 -15.82
N ARG A 101 -30.82 6.38 -15.61
CA ARG A 101 -30.68 7.19 -14.39
C ARG A 101 -31.00 6.40 -13.12
N LYS A 102 -32.02 5.53 -13.15
CA LYS A 102 -32.34 4.62 -12.04
C LYS A 102 -31.20 3.62 -11.76
N LEU A 103 -30.59 3.05 -12.80
CA LEU A 103 -29.44 2.15 -12.63
C LEU A 103 -28.25 2.86 -12.00
N ILE A 104 -27.93 4.08 -12.45
CA ILE A 104 -26.84 4.88 -11.87
C ILE A 104 -27.10 5.18 -10.38
N ASN A 105 -28.34 5.49 -10.00
CA ASN A 105 -28.68 5.66 -8.59
C ASN A 105 -28.47 4.39 -7.77
N GLN A 106 -28.83 3.21 -8.31
CA GLN A 106 -28.58 1.95 -7.62
C GLN A 106 -27.08 1.68 -7.41
N ASP A 107 -26.23 2.07 -8.36
CA ASP A 107 -24.78 1.99 -8.22
C ASP A 107 -24.24 2.97 -7.17
N ILE A 108 -24.81 4.19 -7.09
CA ILE A 108 -24.48 5.17 -6.04
C ILE A 108 -24.86 4.63 -4.66
N ASP A 109 -26.07 4.10 -4.50
CA ASP A 109 -26.55 3.55 -3.23
C ASP A 109 -25.65 2.38 -2.78
N LYS A 110 -25.31 1.48 -3.70
CA LYS A 110 -24.40 0.35 -3.43
C LYS A 110 -22.99 0.82 -3.05
N ALA A 111 -22.46 1.85 -3.70
CA ALA A 111 -21.16 2.42 -3.37
C ALA A 111 -21.18 3.05 -1.96
N ASN A 112 -22.25 3.75 -1.58
CA ASN A 112 -22.42 4.29 -0.24
C ASN A 112 -22.53 3.17 0.81
N ASP A 113 -23.25 2.08 0.51
CA ASP A 113 -23.34 0.91 1.37
C ASP A 113 -21.95 0.28 1.60
N PHE A 114 -21.11 0.20 0.57
CA PHE A 114 -19.74 -0.30 0.71
C PHE A 114 -18.86 0.60 1.59
N MET A 115 -19.01 1.93 1.48
CA MET A 115 -18.30 2.88 2.34
C MET A 115 -18.74 2.75 3.81
N ASN A 116 -20.03 2.58 4.06
CA ASN A 116 -20.57 2.49 5.43
C ASN A 116 -20.21 1.17 6.13
N ASN A 117 -19.98 0.11 5.37
CA ASN A 117 -19.66 -1.22 5.90
C ASN A 117 -18.16 -1.44 6.13
N ASN A 118 -17.32 -0.40 6.05
CA ASN A 118 -15.87 -0.47 6.25
C ASN A 118 -15.20 -1.60 5.44
N ILE A 119 -15.62 -1.78 4.18
CA ILE A 119 -15.00 -2.77 3.31
C ILE A 119 -13.54 -2.35 3.09
N THR A 120 -12.63 -3.32 3.21
CA THR A 120 -11.20 -3.12 3.02
C THR A 120 -10.70 -3.86 1.79
N ASP A 121 -9.86 -3.20 1.00
CA ASP A 121 -9.06 -3.85 -0.04
C ASP A 121 -7.73 -4.30 0.56
N THR A 122 -7.32 -5.51 0.23
CA THR A 122 -6.00 -6.03 0.61
C THR A 122 -4.96 -5.61 -0.42
N GLU A 123 -3.96 -4.85 0.02
CA GLU A 123 -2.83 -4.40 -0.77
C GLU A 123 -1.56 -5.17 -0.40
N TYR A 124 -0.70 -5.44 -1.39
CA TYR A 124 0.52 -6.21 -1.22
C TYR A 124 1.77 -5.35 -1.43
N TYR A 125 2.75 -5.53 -0.56
CA TYR A 125 3.98 -4.75 -0.56
C TYR A 125 5.20 -5.65 -0.39
N ILE A 126 6.27 -5.37 -1.15
CA ILE A 126 7.60 -5.91 -0.87
C ILE A 126 8.47 -4.75 -0.39
N LEU A 127 8.84 -4.76 0.89
CA LEU A 127 9.71 -3.76 1.50
C LEU A 127 11.11 -4.32 1.71
N PHE A 128 12.11 -3.45 1.70
CA PHE A 128 13.50 -3.77 2.05
C PHE A 128 14.16 -2.58 2.73
N LYS A 129 15.27 -2.83 3.43
CA LYS A 129 16.09 -1.79 4.07
C LYS A 129 17.42 -1.63 3.34
N GLU A 130 17.86 -0.39 3.13
CA GLU A 130 19.16 -0.09 2.53
C GLU A 130 19.63 1.32 2.95
N LYS A 131 20.94 1.56 2.97
CA LYS A 131 21.54 2.86 3.31
C LYS A 131 21.97 3.64 2.06
N ASN A 132 22.45 2.95 1.02
CA ASN A 132 22.93 3.57 -0.21
C ASN A 132 21.79 3.80 -1.20
N ASP A 133 21.62 5.06 -1.64
CA ASP A 133 20.55 5.47 -2.55
C ASP A 133 20.65 4.84 -3.94
N ASP A 134 21.87 4.59 -4.44
CA ASP A 134 22.08 3.91 -5.72
C ASP A 134 21.63 2.44 -5.65
N LEU A 135 21.93 1.78 -4.52
CA LEU A 135 21.48 0.40 -4.28
C LEU A 135 19.97 0.33 -4.10
N ILE A 136 19.35 1.34 -3.47
CA ILE A 136 17.89 1.43 -3.37
C ILE A 136 17.26 1.45 -4.76
N GLN A 137 17.73 2.34 -5.64
CA GLN A 137 17.18 2.46 -6.99
C GLN A 137 17.40 1.19 -7.81
N LYS A 138 18.56 0.54 -7.67
CA LYS A 138 18.83 -0.76 -8.30
C LYS A 138 17.87 -1.84 -7.81
N LYS A 139 17.67 -1.97 -6.49
CA LYS A 139 16.76 -2.95 -5.88
C LYS A 139 15.30 -2.71 -6.29
N LEU A 140 14.85 -1.45 -6.29
CA LEU A 140 13.51 -1.08 -6.78
C LEU A 140 13.30 -1.52 -8.23
N ARG A 141 14.28 -1.25 -9.10
CA ARG A 141 14.22 -1.68 -10.50
C ARG A 141 14.18 -3.19 -10.64
N THR A 142 15.04 -3.92 -9.92
CA THR A 142 15.03 -5.39 -9.88
C THR A 142 13.65 -5.92 -9.51
N LEU A 143 13.02 -5.36 -8.47
CA LEU A 143 11.67 -5.76 -8.04
C LEU A 143 10.61 -5.46 -9.10
N MET A 144 10.56 -4.23 -9.61
CA MET A 144 9.57 -3.83 -10.61
C MET A 144 9.70 -4.63 -11.91
N THR A 145 10.91 -4.81 -12.43
CA THR A 145 11.15 -5.60 -13.65
C THR A 145 10.82 -7.07 -13.44
N GLY A 146 11.19 -7.66 -12.31
CA GLY A 146 10.89 -9.05 -12.01
C GLY A 146 9.38 -9.34 -11.88
N LEU A 147 8.65 -8.42 -11.25
CA LEU A 147 7.19 -8.50 -11.15
C LEU A 147 6.51 -8.28 -12.51
N ALA A 148 6.98 -7.31 -13.31
CA ALA A 148 6.48 -7.08 -14.67
C ALA A 148 6.67 -8.32 -15.57
N ASN A 149 7.83 -8.98 -15.49
CA ASN A 149 8.10 -10.24 -16.19
C ASN A 149 7.18 -11.38 -15.74
N SER A 150 6.67 -11.30 -14.51
CA SER A 150 5.70 -12.25 -13.97
C SER A 150 4.24 -11.89 -14.31
N GLY A 151 4.03 -10.84 -15.10
CA GLY A 151 2.68 -10.38 -15.48
C GLY A 151 1.95 -9.62 -14.37
N LEU A 152 2.69 -9.10 -13.39
CA LEU A 152 2.19 -8.24 -12.31
C LEU A 152 2.63 -6.80 -12.52
N GLU A 153 1.75 -5.85 -12.19
CA GLU A 153 2.08 -4.44 -12.17
C GLU A 153 2.60 -4.06 -10.77
N ALA A 154 3.71 -3.33 -10.72
CA ALA A 154 4.28 -2.86 -9.47
C ALA A 154 4.80 -1.42 -9.60
N SER A 155 4.66 -0.66 -8.53
CA SER A 155 5.12 0.73 -8.44
C SER A 155 5.88 0.95 -7.14
N GLN A 156 6.77 1.95 -7.09
CA GLN A 156 7.42 2.32 -5.84
C GLN A 156 6.36 2.81 -4.83
N VAL A 157 6.50 2.40 -3.58
CA VAL A 157 5.61 2.85 -2.50
C VAL A 157 5.63 4.37 -2.34
N SER A 158 4.46 4.95 -2.10
CA SER A 158 4.32 6.37 -1.76
C SER A 158 4.50 6.61 -0.26
N ASN A 159 4.59 7.88 0.14
CA ASN A 159 4.61 8.22 1.57
C ASN A 159 3.31 7.78 2.27
N ASP A 160 2.18 7.82 1.57
CA ASP A 160 0.88 7.47 2.15
C ASP A 160 0.76 5.95 2.32
N ASP A 161 1.26 5.17 1.36
CA ASP A 161 1.32 3.70 1.51
C ASP A 161 2.17 3.32 2.74
N LEU A 162 3.32 3.97 2.94
CA LEU A 162 4.18 3.71 4.10
C LEU A 162 3.54 4.10 5.43
N ARG A 163 2.75 5.18 5.46
CA ARG A 163 1.97 5.55 6.66
C ARG A 163 0.91 4.51 6.97
N ILE A 164 0.16 4.07 5.96
CA ILE A 164 -0.87 3.03 6.12
C ILE A 164 -0.25 1.73 6.66
N ILE A 165 0.91 1.33 6.14
CA ILE A 165 1.62 0.13 6.63
C ILE A 165 2.01 0.29 8.11
N LEU A 166 2.50 1.47 8.50
CA LEU A 166 2.84 1.75 9.90
C LEU A 166 1.59 1.74 10.78
N ASP A 167 0.52 2.42 10.36
CA ASP A 167 -0.73 2.46 11.12
C ASP A 167 -1.32 1.06 11.29
N ASN A 168 -1.29 0.23 10.24
CA ASN A 168 -1.74 -1.16 10.32
C ASN A 168 -0.88 -1.99 11.28
N PHE A 169 0.44 -1.78 11.28
CA PHE A 169 1.35 -2.48 12.19
C PHE A 169 1.16 -2.06 13.65
N LEU A 170 0.95 -0.77 13.90
CA LEU A 170 0.84 -0.21 15.25
C LEU A 170 -0.55 -0.38 15.85
N ASN A 171 -1.59 -0.27 15.02
CA ASN A 171 -2.97 -0.26 15.47
C ASN A 171 -3.72 -1.57 15.17
N SER A 172 -3.03 -2.61 14.70
CA SER A 172 -3.62 -3.93 14.39
C SER A 172 -4.85 -3.83 13.47
N GLY A 173 -4.83 -2.92 12.49
CA GLY A 173 -5.93 -2.68 11.53
C GLY A 173 -7.04 -1.72 11.99
N MET A 174 -6.92 -1.06 13.14
CA MET A 174 -7.85 0.01 13.56
C MET A 174 -7.31 1.37 13.11
N THR A 175 -7.97 2.03 12.15
CA THR A 175 -7.62 3.39 11.76
C THR A 175 -8.00 4.36 12.89
N THR A 176 -7.01 4.94 13.57
CA THR A 176 -7.24 6.03 14.53
C THR A 176 -7.13 7.36 13.79
N ASN A 177 -8.27 7.94 13.40
CA ASN A 177 -8.29 9.33 12.97
C ASN A 177 -7.97 10.21 14.18
N PHE A 178 -6.72 10.71 14.27
CA PHE A 178 -6.36 11.74 15.22
C PHE A 178 -7.13 13.02 14.88
N GLY A 179 -8.32 13.17 15.46
CA GLY A 179 -9.01 14.45 15.50
C GLY A 179 -8.09 15.47 16.16
N THR A 180 -7.89 16.61 15.51
CA THR A 180 -7.14 17.74 16.06
C THR A 180 -7.78 18.13 17.39
N VAL A 181 -7.14 17.78 18.51
CA VAL A 181 -7.57 18.25 19.83
C VAL A 181 -7.18 19.71 19.88
N ILE A 182 -8.11 20.59 19.52
CA ILE A 182 -7.97 22.02 19.74
C ILE A 182 -7.95 22.20 21.26
N SER A 183 -6.85 22.71 21.79
CA SER A 183 -6.69 23.07 23.20
C SER A 183 -7.33 24.42 23.48
#